data_AF-A0A6I9VDA2-F1
#
_entry.id   AF-A0A6I9VDA2-F1
#
_cell.length_a   1.000
_cell.length_b   1.000
_cell.length_c   1.000
_cell.angle_alpha   90.00
_cell.angle_beta   90.00
_cell.angle_gamma   90.00
#
_symmetry.space_group_name_H-M   'P 1'
#
loop_
_entity.id
_entity.type
_entity.pdbx_description
1 polymer ?
#
loop_
_entity_poly.entity_id
_entity_poly.type
_entity_poly.pdbx_seq_one_letter_code
_entity_poly.pdbx_strand_id
1 'polypeptide(L)'
;MGKSKKQEETHKSHKKSKKHSKSSQDSAKESEDVSKKVSTLKRKQTEVARVLQLKCAMLLQGTLSYLEYTELREELVRLNALKVAFAQQAAGLEKH
;
A
#
# COMPACT_ATOMS: atom_id res chain seq x y z
N MET A 1 60.98 12.58 -47.11
CA MET A 1 61.23 11.11 -47.06
C MET A 1 60.46 10.53 -45.88
N GLY A 2 59.65 9.50 -46.09
CA GLY A 2 58.87 8.81 -45.05
C GLY A 2 57.69 8.08 -45.67
N LYS A 3 57.65 6.76 -45.54
CA LYS A 3 56.95 5.80 -46.40
C LYS A 3 55.46 5.59 -46.05
N SER A 4 54.68 5.34 -47.11
CA SER A 4 53.58 4.38 -47.32
C SER A 4 52.93 3.62 -46.15
N LYS A 5 51.60 3.37 -46.28
CA LYS A 5 50.90 2.03 -46.30
C LYS A 5 49.46 2.18 -45.73
N LYS A 6 48.41 2.21 -46.57
CA LYS A 6 47.60 1.10 -47.16
C LYS A 6 46.53 0.52 -46.19
N GLN A 7 45.32 0.37 -46.77
CA GLN A 7 44.17 -0.51 -46.45
C GLN A 7 43.02 0.12 -45.64
N GLU A 8 41.79 0.26 -46.19
CA GLU A 8 40.83 -0.81 -46.62
C GLU A 8 40.31 -1.49 -45.34
N GLU A 9 39.03 -1.50 -44.96
CA GLU A 9 37.84 -1.96 -45.69
C GLU A 9 36.58 -1.72 -44.81
N THR A 10 35.40 -1.65 -45.45
CA THR A 10 34.05 -2.16 -45.06
C THR A 10 33.63 -2.25 -43.57
N HIS A 11 32.39 -1.95 -43.16
CA HIS A 11 31.22 -2.82 -43.36
C HIS A 11 29.92 -2.11 -42.95
N LYS A 12 28.88 -2.33 -43.79
CA LYS A 12 27.46 -2.31 -43.45
C LYS A 12 27.19 -3.02 -42.11
N SER A 13 26.21 -2.55 -41.33
CA SER A 13 24.90 -3.23 -41.18
C SER A 13 24.19 -2.98 -39.83
N HIS A 14 22.89 -2.67 -39.96
CA HIS A 14 21.77 -2.97 -39.06
C HIS A 14 21.88 -2.75 -37.54
N LYS A 15 21.11 -1.79 -37.03
CA LYS A 15 20.46 -1.97 -35.72
C LYS A 15 19.03 -1.44 -35.68
N LYS A 16 18.12 -2.36 -36.05
CA LYS A 16 16.79 -2.62 -35.47
C LYS A 16 16.00 -1.39 -34.97
N SER A 17 15.06 -0.97 -35.81
CA SER A 17 13.85 -0.24 -35.40
C SER A 17 13.11 -1.04 -34.33
N LYS A 18 13.24 -0.66 -33.05
CA LYS A 18 12.47 -1.24 -31.94
C LYS A 18 11.25 -0.36 -31.68
N LYS A 19 10.25 -0.53 -32.54
CA LYS A 19 8.89 -0.02 -32.31
C LYS A 19 8.19 -1.01 -31.36
N HIS A 20 7.45 -0.46 -30.39
CA HIS A 20 6.50 -1.12 -29.47
C HIS A 20 7.04 -1.73 -28.18
N SER A 21 6.84 -1.02 -27.07
CA SER A 21 6.17 -1.52 -25.84
C SER A 21 6.05 -0.37 -24.82
N LYS A 22 5.07 0.52 -25.01
CA LYS A 22 4.74 1.60 -24.07
C LYS A 22 3.66 1.16 -23.05
N SER A 23 3.63 -0.12 -22.69
CA SER A 23 2.59 -0.73 -21.85
C SER A 23 3.04 -1.09 -20.43
N SER A 24 4.30 -0.85 -20.07
CA SER A 24 4.84 -1.24 -18.75
C SER A 24 4.78 -0.14 -17.70
N GLN A 25 4.32 1.06 -18.05
CA GLN A 25 4.31 2.21 -17.14
C GLN A 25 3.00 2.34 -16.34
N ASP A 26 1.87 1.84 -16.86
CA ASP A 26 0.59 1.85 -16.15
C ASP A 26 0.50 0.77 -15.07
N SER A 27 0.96 -0.45 -15.35
CA SER A 27 0.92 -1.55 -14.38
C SER A 27 1.83 -1.32 -13.16
N ALA A 28 2.95 -0.61 -13.33
CA ALA A 28 3.82 -0.24 -12.22
C ALA A 28 3.18 0.79 -11.28
N LYS A 29 2.39 1.73 -11.81
CA LYS A 29 1.65 2.72 -11.01
C LYS A 29 0.50 2.08 -10.22
N GLU A 30 -0.22 1.15 -10.82
CA GLU A 30 -1.31 0.43 -10.12
C GLU A 30 -0.78 -0.39 -8.94
N SER A 31 0.35 -1.09 -9.11
CA SER A 31 1.01 -1.84 -8.04
C SER A 31 1.49 -0.94 -6.89
N GLU A 32 2.06 0.23 -7.21
CA GLU A 32 2.51 1.20 -6.20
C GLU A 32 1.33 1.79 -5.41
N ASP A 33 0.21 2.06 -6.08
CA ASP A 33 -1.02 2.56 -5.47
C ASP A 33 -1.66 1.52 -4.52
N VAL A 34 -1.72 0.25 -4.94
CA VAL A 34 -2.20 -0.86 -4.08
C VAL A 34 -1.31 -1.01 -2.84
N SER A 35 0.01 -0.95 -2.98
CA SER A 35 0.95 -1.02 -1.83
C SER A 35 0.73 0.14 -0.84
N LYS A 36 0.51 1.36 -1.34
CA LYS A 36 0.16 2.52 -0.50
C LYS A 36 -1.18 2.35 0.22
N LYS A 37 -2.20 1.78 -0.46
CA LYS A 37 -3.50 1.46 0.14
C LYS A 37 -3.37 0.41 1.24
N VAL A 38 -2.62 -0.67 0.99
CA VAL A 38 -2.39 -1.74 1.98
C VAL A 38 -1.65 -1.21 3.21
N SER A 39 -0.57 -0.45 3.02
CA SER A 39 0.19 0.12 4.15
C SER A 39 -0.63 1.11 4.97
N THR A 40 -1.43 1.96 4.33
CA THR A 40 -2.36 2.87 5.01
C THR A 40 -3.42 2.09 5.78
N LEU A 41 -3.98 1.03 5.19
CA LEU A 41 -4.99 0.20 5.84
C LEU A 41 -4.43 -0.53 7.07
N LYS A 42 -3.20 -1.05 6.98
CA LYS A 42 -2.51 -1.66 8.13
C LYS A 42 -2.36 -0.66 9.28
N ARG A 43 -1.95 0.59 9.00
CA ARG A 43 -1.87 1.65 10.03
C ARG A 43 -3.23 1.91 10.68
N LYS A 44 -4.30 1.97 9.90
CA LYS A 44 -5.67 2.13 10.42
C LYS A 44 -6.09 0.96 11.32
N GLN A 45 -5.81 -0.28 10.93
CA GLN A 45 -6.09 -1.47 11.74
C GLN A 45 -5.32 -1.45 13.07
N THR A 46 -4.03 -1.11 13.03
CA THR A 46 -3.20 -0.99 14.25
C THR A 46 -3.76 0.07 15.19
N GLU A 47 -4.14 1.24 14.67
CA GLU A 47 -4.66 2.32 15.51
C GLU A 47 -6.02 1.96 16.11
N VAL A 48 -6.93 1.36 15.33
CA VAL A 48 -8.22 0.88 15.87
C VAL A 48 -8.01 -0.17 16.96
N ALA A 49 -7.08 -1.10 16.78
CA ALA A 49 -6.76 -2.10 17.80
C ALA A 49 -6.21 -1.43 19.09
N ARG A 50 -5.32 -0.44 18.94
CA ARG A 50 -4.76 0.33 20.06
C ARG A 50 -5.86 1.06 20.83
N VAL A 51 -6.74 1.75 20.12
CA VAL A 51 -7.85 2.50 20.74
C VAL A 51 -8.85 1.56 21.40
N LEU A 52 -9.21 0.44 20.78
CA LEU A 52 -10.04 -0.59 21.39
C LEU A 52 -9.46 -1.07 22.72
N GLN A 53 -8.17 -1.41 22.74
CA GLN A 53 -7.50 -1.87 23.95
C GLN A 53 -7.54 -0.80 25.06
N LEU A 54 -7.28 0.46 24.72
CA LEU A 54 -7.36 1.58 25.66
C LEU A 54 -8.78 1.76 26.21
N LYS A 55 -9.80 1.73 25.35
CA LYS A 55 -11.21 1.91 25.73
C LYS A 55 -11.72 0.73 26.58
N CYS A 56 -11.30 -0.50 26.28
CA CYS A 56 -11.55 -1.66 27.13
C CYS A 56 -10.89 -1.52 28.51
N ALA A 57 -9.66 -1.00 28.57
CA ALA A 57 -8.99 -0.75 29.85
C ALA A 57 -9.73 0.32 30.68
N MET A 58 -10.18 1.41 30.06
CA MET A 58 -11.02 2.42 30.72
C MET A 58 -12.32 1.83 31.27
N LEU A 59 -12.96 0.93 30.51
CA LEU A 59 -14.18 0.26 30.94
C LEU A 59 -13.92 -0.62 32.18
N LEU A 60 -12.80 -1.35 32.20
CA LEU A 60 -12.42 -2.24 33.30
C LEU A 60 -11.98 -1.50 34.57
N GLN A 61 -11.48 -0.25 34.45
CA GLN A 61 -11.12 0.57 35.62
C GLN A 61 -12.34 0.91 36.49
N GLY A 62 -13.54 0.94 35.92
CA GLY A 62 -14.78 1.08 36.70
C GLY A 62 -15.01 2.46 37.32
N THR A 63 -14.21 3.47 36.96
CA THR A 63 -14.29 4.85 37.50
C THR A 63 -15.15 5.77 36.62
N LEU A 64 -16.14 5.23 35.92
CA LEU A 64 -16.97 5.96 34.96
C LEU A 64 -18.32 6.30 35.58
N SER A 65 -18.80 7.52 35.34
CA SER A 65 -20.21 7.85 35.54
C SER A 65 -21.09 7.05 34.57
N TYR A 66 -22.39 7.00 34.84
CA TYR A 66 -23.34 6.28 33.99
C TYR A 66 -23.37 6.80 32.54
N LEU A 67 -23.25 8.12 32.37
CA LEU A 67 -23.21 8.74 31.04
C LEU A 67 -21.93 8.34 30.30
N GLU A 68 -20.77 8.47 30.95
CA GLU A 68 -19.48 8.08 30.35
C GLU A 68 -19.43 6.59 30.01
N TYR A 69 -20.01 5.73 30.84
CA TYR A 69 -20.14 4.30 30.55
C TYR A 69 -20.95 4.05 29.28
N THR A 70 -22.08 4.76 29.12
CA THR A 70 -22.96 4.61 27.95
C THR A 70 -22.24 5.05 26.68
N GLU A 71 -21.62 6.23 26.71
CA GLU A 71 -20.81 6.74 25.60
C GLU A 71 -19.64 5.82 25.26
N LEU A 72 -18.96 5.29 26.28
CA LEU A 72 -17.84 4.35 26.09
C LEU A 72 -18.30 3.05 25.43
N ARG A 73 -19.48 2.53 25.79
CA ARG A 73 -20.05 1.34 25.14
C ARG A 73 -20.39 1.59 23.68
N GLU A 74 -20.98 2.73 23.36
CA GLU A 74 -21.28 3.11 21.98
C GLU A 74 -19.99 3.26 21.14
N GLU A 75 -18.95 3.87 21.72
CA GLU A 75 -17.63 3.97 21.08
C GLU A 75 -17.03 2.58 20.82
N LEU A 76 -17.10 1.66 21.79
CA LEU A 76 -16.61 0.29 21.62
C LEU A 76 -17.34 -0.47 20.51
N VAL A 77 -18.65 -0.26 20.36
CA VAL A 77 -19.43 -0.83 19.25
C VAL A 77 -18.96 -0.26 17.92
N ARG A 78 -18.81 1.07 17.80
CA ARG A 78 -18.32 1.73 16.58
C ARG A 78 -16.92 1.26 16.20
N LEU A 79 -16.01 1.15 17.16
CA LEU A 79 -14.64 0.69 16.92
C LEU A 79 -14.59 -0.78 16.46
N ASN A 80 -15.43 -1.65 17.02
CA ASN A 80 -15.53 -3.04 16.57
C ASN A 80 -16.07 -3.13 15.14
N ALA A 81 -17.09 -2.34 14.79
CA ALA A 81 -17.58 -2.26 13.43
C ALA A 81 -16.47 -1.79 12.46
N LEU A 82 -15.69 -0.79 12.87
CA LEU A 82 -14.57 -0.27 12.07
C LEU A 82 -13.45 -1.32 11.88
N LYS A 83 -13.14 -2.08 12.94
CA LYS A 83 -12.20 -3.21 12.87
C LYS A 83 -12.65 -4.24 11.82
N VAL A 84 -13.93 -4.61 11.81
CA VAL A 84 -14.49 -5.55 10.84
C VAL A 84 -14.44 -4.97 9.43
N ALA A 85 -14.83 -3.71 9.24
CA ALA A 85 -14.79 -3.04 7.94
C ALA A 85 -13.37 -3.02 7.35
N PHE A 86 -12.35 -2.70 8.16
CA PHE A 86 -10.96 -2.74 7.71
C PHE A 86 -10.45 -4.15 7.42
N ALA A 87 -10.91 -5.18 8.14
CA ALA A 87 -10.57 -6.56 7.83
C ALA A 87 -11.17 -7.00 6.49
N GLN A 88 -12.43 -6.64 6.20
CA GLN A 88 -13.07 -6.89 4.91
C GLN A 88 -12.36 -6.16 3.77
N GLN A 89 -11.99 -4.89 3.98
CA GLN A 89 -11.23 -4.12 3.00
C GLN A 89 -9.85 -4.74 2.72
N ALA A 90 -9.16 -5.24 3.74
CA ALA A 90 -7.86 -5.90 3.58
C ALA A 90 -8.00 -7.20 2.77
N ALA A 91 -9.01 -8.02 3.09
CA ALA A 91 -9.31 -9.24 2.34
C ALA A 91 -9.69 -8.95 0.88
N GLY A 92 -10.23 -7.77 0.57
CA GLY A 92 -10.48 -7.32 -0.80
C GLY A 92 -9.19 -6.95 -1.56
N LEU A 93 -8.22 -6.34 -0.86
CA LEU A 93 -6.94 -5.92 -1.45
C LEU A 93 -5.96 -7.09 -1.65
N GLU A 94 -6.05 -8.17 -0.88
CA GLU A 94 -5.20 -9.37 -1.05
C GLU A 94 -5.65 -10.27 -2.22
N LYS A 95 -6.83 -10.02 -2.81
CA LYS A 95 -7.37 -10.79 -3.94
C LYS A 95 -7.00 -10.21 -5.32
N HIS A 96 -6.32 -9.08 -5.35
CA HIS A 96 -5.83 -8.39 -6.54
C HIS A 96 -4.32 -8.53 -6.67
#